data_AF-A0A2V7LSC7-F1
#
_entry.id   AF-A0A2V7LSC7-F1
#
_cell.length_a   1.000
_cell.length_b   1.000
_cell.length_c   1.000
_cell.angle_alpha   90.00
_cell.angle_beta   90.00
_cell.angle_gamma   90.00
#
_symmetry.space_group_name_H-M   'P 1'
#
loop_
_entity.id
_entity.type
_entity.pdbx_description
1 polymer ?
#
loop_
_entity_poly.entity_id
_entity_poly.type
_entity_poly.pdbx_seq_one_letter_code
_entity_poly.pdbx_strand_id
1 'polypeptide(L)'
;MVTAEEVVARREEITRSPDLSALHAHLRERAAPLLARLPPLPDVKALLSSDGGSCPDDGAMLAFDPWSPAKHRCPRCGNVVTGERHDRNWARFQHLWLAERAAHLATLAAVGDDGPAARRASEILRAYAARYWRYPNRDNVLGPSRLFFSTYLESIWIGHYLSAAVLLRAAGMLDDDTTRGVTQVADEAANLIGDFDEGFSNRQTWNNAGLAAIATWFEDEDLARRAIEGPTGLLEHLLRGFGRDGMWYEGENYHLFALRALLTGAVWARHAGVDVFAERQLSTRLQAALLAPPLTALPDFTFPARKDARFGVSLAQPAYVELWEVGLARLGERRAGSGAPRLESWLAALYRSAVMKPELFESYLPDAPFEPPPAPRSPSRTALSWWALLFMSPALSADAPAWSPGSVLLDSHGLAVLRAGDRYVSLECGRYGGGHGHPDRLHLTMHAGGAHWLADPGTGAYTSRDLFWYRSTLAHNAPRLDRASQPEGDATCDAFDSAGEWAWVRGRYGERRRRISRTNSSHGWNGSSRMAPGPLPSRSRTPGTRSTPSCHSRGSCCARRGRAGRERRGGRSTSRARPVAPRASCRCSSP
;
A
#
# COMPACT_ATOMS: atom_id res chain seq x y z
N MET A 1 -9.70 10.72 -17.84
CA MET A 1 -10.02 9.32 -17.54
C MET A 1 -10.36 8.52 -18.80
N VAL A 2 -11.49 8.82 -19.44
CA VAL A 2 -11.93 8.25 -20.72
C VAL A 2 -12.70 9.32 -21.50
N THR A 3 -12.56 9.34 -22.82
CA THR A 3 -13.39 10.13 -23.75
C THR A 3 -14.63 9.35 -24.18
N ALA A 4 -15.61 10.01 -24.82
CA ALA A 4 -16.77 9.34 -25.40
C ALA A 4 -16.36 8.29 -26.45
N GLU A 5 -15.35 8.60 -27.28
CA GLU A 5 -14.81 7.67 -28.28
C GLU A 5 -14.15 6.45 -27.63
N GLU A 6 -13.36 6.64 -26.58
CA GLU A 6 -12.73 5.54 -25.83
C GLU A 6 -13.78 4.65 -25.15
N VAL A 7 -14.88 5.23 -24.65
CA VAL A 7 -16.00 4.46 -24.10
C VAL A 7 -16.61 3.58 -25.19
N VAL A 8 -16.91 4.12 -26.37
CA VAL A 8 -17.46 3.35 -27.51
C VAL A 8 -16.52 2.22 -27.92
N ALA A 9 -15.23 2.50 -28.11
CA ALA A 9 -14.24 1.49 -28.45
C ALA A 9 -14.18 0.39 -27.38
N ARG A 10 -14.26 0.76 -26.10
CA ARG A 10 -14.23 -0.21 -25.00
C ARG A 10 -15.47 -1.10 -24.96
N ARG A 11 -16.65 -0.61 -25.35
CA ARG A 11 -17.86 -1.45 -25.49
C ARG A 11 -17.63 -2.60 -26.47
N GLU A 12 -17.03 -2.32 -27.63
CA GLU A 12 -16.74 -3.32 -28.65
C GLU A 12 -15.71 -4.35 -28.18
N GLU A 13 -14.70 -3.94 -27.41
CA GLU A 13 -13.74 -4.86 -26.79
C GLU A 13 -14.39 -5.77 -25.76
N ILE A 14 -15.29 -5.23 -24.93
CA ILE A 14 -16.02 -6.02 -23.91
C ILE A 14 -16.83 -7.12 -24.59
N THR A 15 -17.55 -6.83 -25.67
CA THR A 15 -18.35 -7.84 -26.39
C THR A 15 -17.49 -8.94 -27.04
N ARG A 16 -16.26 -8.63 -27.45
CA ARG A 16 -15.37 -9.58 -28.14
C ARG A 16 -14.48 -10.40 -27.20
N SER A 17 -14.25 -9.93 -25.97
CA SER A 17 -13.41 -10.62 -25.00
C SER A 17 -14.25 -11.42 -23.98
N PRO A 18 -14.01 -12.73 -23.84
CA PRO A 18 -14.64 -13.53 -22.80
C PRO A 18 -14.36 -13.01 -21.38
N ASP A 19 -13.12 -12.62 -21.10
CA ASP A 19 -12.71 -12.12 -19.77
C ASP A 19 -13.40 -10.79 -19.44
N LEU A 20 -13.43 -9.85 -20.39
CA LEU A 20 -14.07 -8.55 -20.20
C LEU A 20 -15.59 -8.68 -20.08
N SER A 21 -16.20 -9.55 -20.90
CA SER A 21 -17.63 -9.87 -20.78
C SER A 21 -17.98 -10.48 -19.43
N ALA A 22 -17.18 -11.43 -18.94
CA ALA A 22 -17.38 -12.05 -17.63
C ALA A 22 -17.15 -11.06 -16.48
N LEU A 23 -16.13 -10.20 -16.57
CA LEU A 23 -15.91 -9.12 -15.60
C LEU A 23 -17.07 -8.13 -15.58
N HIS A 24 -17.57 -7.72 -16.75
CA HIS A 24 -18.74 -6.85 -16.85
C HIS A 24 -19.97 -7.49 -16.19
N ALA A 25 -20.23 -8.78 -16.44
CA ALA A 25 -21.31 -9.51 -15.78
C ALA A 25 -21.14 -9.58 -14.25
N HIS A 26 -19.94 -9.85 -13.77
CA HIS A 26 -19.62 -9.84 -12.34
C HIS A 26 -19.90 -8.47 -11.70
N LEU A 27 -19.48 -7.39 -12.35
CA LEU A 27 -19.72 -6.03 -11.88
C LEU A 27 -21.23 -5.70 -11.85
N ARG A 28 -22.00 -6.13 -12.85
CA ARG A 28 -23.48 -5.99 -12.83
C ARG A 28 -24.13 -6.73 -11.66
N GLU A 29 -23.70 -7.96 -11.37
CA GLU A 29 -24.17 -8.72 -10.20
C GLU A 29 -23.87 -7.97 -8.90
N ARG A 30 -22.64 -7.47 -8.75
CA ARG A 30 -22.20 -6.69 -7.58
C ARG A 30 -22.94 -5.37 -7.44
N ALA A 31 -23.44 -4.79 -8.53
CA ALA A 31 -24.22 -3.57 -8.51
C ALA A 31 -25.68 -3.79 -8.06
N ALA A 32 -26.24 -5.01 -8.18
CA ALA A 32 -27.66 -5.25 -7.91
C ALA A 32 -28.15 -4.77 -6.53
N PRO A 33 -27.44 -5.03 -5.41
CA PRO A 33 -27.85 -4.51 -4.09
C PRO A 33 -27.83 -2.97 -4.03
N LEU A 34 -26.90 -2.35 -4.75
CA LEU A 34 -26.74 -0.89 -4.82
C LEU A 34 -27.87 -0.25 -5.61
N LEU A 35 -28.42 -0.94 -6.62
CA LEU A 35 -29.56 -0.47 -7.39
C LEU A 35 -30.85 -0.60 -6.57
N ALA A 36 -31.00 -1.73 -5.86
CA ALA A 36 -32.17 -2.00 -5.03
C ALA A 36 -32.34 -1.01 -3.87
N ARG A 37 -31.24 -0.61 -3.21
CA ARG A 37 -31.29 0.31 -2.07
C ARG A 37 -30.10 1.25 -2.05
N LEU A 38 -30.34 2.53 -1.75
CA LEU A 38 -29.27 3.50 -1.58
C LEU A 38 -28.43 3.10 -0.36
N PRO A 39 -27.11 2.92 -0.48
CA PRO A 39 -26.30 2.56 0.67
C PRO A 39 -26.27 3.69 1.71
N PRO A 40 -26.09 3.36 3.00
CA PRO A 40 -26.01 4.37 4.05
C PRO A 40 -24.87 5.37 3.78
N LEU A 41 -25.19 6.66 3.73
CA LEU A 41 -24.17 7.71 3.76
C LEU A 41 -23.78 7.98 5.21
N PRO A 42 -22.48 8.06 5.54
CA PRO A 42 -22.08 8.47 6.88
C PRO A 42 -22.46 9.93 7.13
N ASP A 43 -23.13 10.21 8.25
CA ASP A 43 -23.40 11.58 8.71
C ASP A 43 -22.24 12.16 9.56
N VAL A 44 -21.19 11.36 9.78
CA VAL A 44 -20.04 11.70 10.61
C VAL A 44 -18.75 11.64 9.81
N LYS A 45 -17.81 12.52 10.15
CA LYS A 45 -16.43 12.48 9.66
C LYS A 45 -15.69 11.28 10.24
N ALA A 46 -14.87 10.61 9.44
CA ALA A 46 -14.03 9.52 9.91
C ALA A 46 -12.97 9.98 10.93
N LEU A 47 -12.63 9.11 11.88
CA LEU A 47 -11.69 9.40 12.96
C LEU A 47 -10.61 8.32 13.04
N LEU A 48 -9.36 8.73 13.21
CA LEU A 48 -8.31 7.83 13.65
C LEU A 48 -8.28 7.78 15.18
N SER A 49 -8.59 6.63 15.75
CA SER A 49 -8.42 6.38 17.18
C SER A 49 -7.64 5.08 17.41
N SER A 50 -7.16 4.86 18.63
CA SER A 50 -6.37 3.68 18.98
C SER A 50 -7.18 2.38 19.05
N ASP A 51 -8.48 2.50 19.28
CA ASP A 51 -9.44 1.42 19.56
C ASP A 51 -10.54 1.28 18.49
N GLY A 52 -10.79 2.33 17.71
CA GLY A 52 -11.82 2.37 16.69
C GLY A 52 -11.54 1.33 15.61
N GLY A 53 -12.53 0.48 15.32
CA GLY A 53 -12.36 -0.62 14.38
C GLY A 53 -11.61 -1.85 14.90
N SER A 54 -11.27 -1.91 16.18
CA SER A 54 -10.69 -3.10 16.81
C SER A 54 -11.65 -3.73 17.81
N CYS A 55 -11.66 -5.06 17.87
CA CYS A 55 -12.42 -5.81 18.86
C CYS A 55 -11.80 -5.62 20.25
N PRO A 56 -12.58 -5.20 21.28
CA PRO A 56 -12.05 -5.00 22.62
C PRO A 56 -11.63 -6.31 23.30
N ASP A 57 -12.18 -7.45 22.88
CA ASP A 57 -11.93 -8.74 23.53
C ASP A 57 -10.67 -9.45 23.01
N ASP A 58 -10.36 -9.32 21.71
CA ASP A 58 -9.28 -10.08 21.07
C ASP A 58 -8.36 -9.25 20.15
N GLY A 59 -8.60 -7.94 20.04
CA GLY A 59 -7.82 -7.00 19.24
C GLY A 59 -7.92 -7.20 17.72
N ALA A 60 -8.76 -8.10 17.22
CA ALA A 60 -8.93 -8.28 15.78
C ALA A 60 -9.57 -7.05 15.14
N MET A 61 -9.21 -6.75 13.90
CA MET A 61 -9.91 -5.73 13.11
C MET A 61 -11.35 -6.15 12.87
N LEU A 62 -12.29 -5.24 13.13
CA LEU A 62 -13.71 -5.44 12.90
C LEU A 62 -13.99 -5.48 11.40
N ALA A 63 -14.93 -6.33 10.99
CA ALA A 63 -15.31 -6.49 9.60
C ALA A 63 -15.97 -5.20 9.07
N PHE A 64 -15.67 -4.85 7.82
CA PHE A 64 -16.37 -3.77 7.14
C PHE A 64 -17.59 -4.31 6.40
N ASP A 65 -18.78 -3.93 6.87
CA ASP A 65 -20.06 -4.14 6.21
C ASP A 65 -20.68 -2.78 5.82
N PRO A 66 -20.79 -2.43 4.52
CA PRO A 66 -21.32 -1.15 4.09
C PRO A 66 -22.81 -0.95 4.43
N TRP A 67 -23.51 -1.97 4.90
CA TRP A 67 -24.93 -1.92 5.25
C TRP A 67 -25.19 -1.85 6.76
N SER A 68 -24.15 -1.94 7.59
CA SER A 68 -24.24 -1.95 9.05
C SER A 68 -23.41 -0.81 9.68
N PRO A 69 -23.94 0.41 9.76
CA PRO A 69 -23.18 1.58 10.22
C PRO A 69 -22.86 1.59 11.72
N ALA A 70 -23.64 0.87 12.52
CA ALA A 70 -23.61 0.96 14.00
C ALA A 70 -23.34 -0.37 14.71
N LYS A 71 -23.19 -1.47 13.95
CA LYS A 71 -22.97 -2.82 14.49
C LYS A 71 -21.80 -3.45 13.75
N HIS A 72 -20.66 -3.53 14.43
CA HIS A 72 -19.37 -3.91 13.85
C HIS A 72 -18.98 -5.28 14.37
N ARG A 73 -19.03 -6.30 13.53
CA ARG A 73 -18.75 -7.66 13.97
C ARG A 73 -17.25 -7.96 13.96
N CYS A 74 -16.78 -8.63 15.00
CA CYS A 74 -15.45 -9.24 15.00
C CYS A 74 -15.46 -10.56 14.21
N PRO A 75 -14.61 -10.72 13.18
CA PRO A 75 -14.53 -11.96 12.42
C PRO A 75 -13.88 -13.12 13.19
N ARG A 76 -13.22 -12.85 14.32
CA ARG A 76 -12.52 -13.84 15.14
C ARG A 76 -13.43 -14.42 16.24
N CYS A 77 -13.92 -13.59 17.17
CA CYS A 77 -14.79 -14.05 18.25
C CYS A 77 -16.29 -14.00 17.91
N GLY A 78 -16.68 -13.31 16.84
CA GLY A 78 -18.08 -13.18 16.42
C GLY A 78 -18.89 -12.11 17.15
N ASN A 79 -18.31 -11.45 18.17
CA ASN A 79 -18.99 -10.42 18.95
C ASN A 79 -19.33 -9.19 18.09
N VAL A 80 -20.45 -8.55 18.42
CA VAL A 80 -20.86 -7.28 17.81
C VAL A 80 -20.43 -6.15 18.73
N VAL A 81 -19.59 -5.27 18.20
CA VAL A 81 -19.07 -4.08 18.87
C VAL A 81 -19.84 -2.86 18.37
N THR A 82 -20.17 -1.94 19.28
CA THR A 82 -20.88 -0.70 18.99
C THR A 82 -20.14 0.48 19.62
N GLY A 83 -20.37 1.69 19.12
CA GLY A 83 -19.87 2.92 19.74
C GLY A 83 -19.23 3.87 18.74
N GLU A 84 -19.24 5.17 19.07
CA GLU A 84 -18.90 6.27 18.15
C GLU A 84 -17.54 6.08 17.46
N ARG A 85 -16.51 5.61 18.16
CA ARG A 85 -15.17 5.41 17.58
C ARG A 85 -15.16 4.29 16.53
N HIS A 86 -15.95 3.23 16.73
CA HIS A 86 -16.09 2.16 15.76
C HIS A 86 -16.92 2.63 14.56
N ASP A 87 -18.00 3.40 14.81
CA ASP A 87 -18.83 4.01 13.77
C ASP A 87 -18.02 4.98 12.89
N ARG A 88 -17.14 5.79 13.49
CA ARG A 88 -16.25 6.72 12.76
C ARG A 88 -15.10 6.00 12.05
N ASN A 89 -14.66 4.82 12.53
CA ASN A 89 -13.76 3.96 11.76
C ASN A 89 -14.48 3.33 10.56
N TRP A 90 -15.74 2.89 10.73
CA TRP A 90 -16.57 2.40 9.63
C TRP A 90 -16.81 3.49 8.58
N ALA A 91 -17.07 4.73 9.01
CA ALA A 91 -17.26 5.87 8.12
C ALA A 91 -16.07 6.10 7.18
N ARG A 92 -14.83 5.83 7.62
CA ARG A 92 -13.63 5.85 6.75
C ARG A 92 -13.83 4.96 5.53
N PHE A 93 -14.12 3.68 5.75
CA PHE A 93 -14.27 2.73 4.66
C PHE A 93 -15.54 2.99 3.86
N GLN A 94 -16.62 3.42 4.52
CA GLN A 94 -17.87 3.72 3.83
C GLN A 94 -17.74 4.89 2.86
N HIS A 95 -17.04 5.96 3.24
CA HIS A 95 -16.85 7.09 2.33
C HIS A 95 -16.10 6.67 1.07
N LEU A 96 -14.97 5.97 1.23
CA LEU A 96 -14.15 5.44 0.14
C LEU A 96 -14.94 4.47 -0.74
N TRP A 97 -15.64 3.52 -0.12
CA TRP A 97 -16.45 2.51 -0.80
C TRP A 97 -17.57 3.16 -1.62
N LEU A 98 -18.29 4.14 -1.06
CA LEU A 98 -19.37 4.84 -1.78
C LEU A 98 -18.86 5.60 -3.02
N ALA A 99 -17.72 6.27 -2.93
CA ALA A 99 -17.13 6.94 -4.08
C ALA A 99 -16.71 5.92 -5.16
N GLU A 100 -16.09 4.81 -4.74
CA GLU A 100 -15.76 3.72 -5.67
C GLU A 100 -17.01 3.06 -6.26
N ARG A 101 -18.13 2.98 -5.52
CA ARG A 101 -19.43 2.52 -6.03
C ARG A 101 -20.04 3.49 -7.03
N ALA A 102 -19.88 4.80 -6.85
CA ALA A 102 -20.28 5.76 -7.86
C ALA A 102 -19.48 5.56 -9.17
N ALA A 103 -18.16 5.37 -9.08
CA ALA A 103 -17.32 5.11 -10.26
C ALA A 103 -17.67 3.77 -10.95
N HIS A 104 -17.92 2.73 -10.14
CA HIS A 104 -18.37 1.43 -10.63
C HIS A 104 -19.71 1.53 -11.38
N LEU A 105 -20.73 2.13 -10.77
CA LEU A 105 -22.05 2.30 -11.40
C LEU A 105 -21.98 3.18 -12.66
N ALA A 106 -21.20 4.27 -12.61
CA ALA A 106 -20.96 5.11 -13.78
C ALA A 106 -20.24 4.35 -14.91
N THR A 107 -19.34 3.43 -14.57
CA THR A 107 -18.70 2.55 -15.57
C THR A 107 -19.72 1.64 -16.23
N LEU A 108 -20.60 0.98 -15.46
CA LEU A 108 -21.68 0.13 -16.01
C LEU A 108 -22.64 0.93 -16.90
N ALA A 109 -22.98 2.15 -16.50
CA ALA A 109 -23.76 3.06 -17.32
C ALA A 109 -23.02 3.40 -18.62
N ALA A 110 -21.75 3.78 -18.53
CA ALA A 110 -20.95 4.20 -19.66
C ALA A 110 -20.72 3.08 -20.68
N VAL A 111 -20.47 1.83 -20.27
CA VAL A 111 -20.21 0.73 -21.22
C VAL A 111 -21.44 -0.12 -21.57
N GLY A 112 -22.48 -0.10 -20.74
CA GLY A 112 -23.67 -0.94 -20.91
C GLY A 112 -24.96 -0.19 -21.21
N ASP A 113 -24.94 1.15 -21.27
CA ASP A 113 -26.14 2.01 -21.36
C ASP A 113 -27.15 1.76 -20.23
N ASP A 114 -26.64 1.47 -19.03
CA ASP A 114 -27.45 1.13 -17.86
C ASP A 114 -27.99 2.39 -17.17
N GLY A 115 -29.16 2.86 -17.62
CA GLY A 115 -29.87 4.01 -17.05
C GLY A 115 -30.11 3.94 -15.53
N PRO A 116 -30.56 2.81 -14.96
CA PRO A 116 -30.63 2.63 -13.50
C PRO A 116 -29.29 2.85 -12.79
N ALA A 117 -28.18 2.32 -13.32
CA ALA A 117 -26.86 2.56 -12.76
C ALA A 117 -26.44 4.03 -12.83
N ALA A 118 -26.73 4.71 -13.94
CA ALA A 118 -26.46 6.14 -14.11
C ALA A 118 -27.19 6.99 -13.05
N ARG A 119 -28.48 6.70 -12.81
CA ARG A 119 -29.29 7.38 -11.78
C ARG A 119 -28.72 7.14 -10.39
N ARG A 120 -28.40 5.90 -10.02
CA ARG A 120 -27.85 5.57 -8.70
C ARG A 120 -26.46 6.19 -8.48
N ALA A 121 -25.61 6.25 -9.51
CA ALA A 121 -24.34 6.96 -9.45
C ALA A 121 -24.56 8.46 -9.18
N SER A 122 -25.47 9.09 -9.92
CA SER A 122 -25.83 10.52 -9.75
C SER A 122 -26.43 10.81 -8.37
N GLU A 123 -27.27 9.91 -7.84
CA GLU A 123 -27.81 9.99 -6.48
C GLU A 123 -26.70 10.02 -5.43
N ILE A 124 -25.67 9.17 -5.55
CA ILE A 124 -24.50 9.18 -4.65
C ILE A 124 -23.73 10.50 -4.77
N LEU A 125 -23.48 10.97 -6.01
CA LEU A 125 -22.76 12.23 -6.25
C LEU A 125 -23.47 13.43 -5.61
N ARG A 126 -24.78 13.56 -5.85
CA ARG A 126 -25.63 14.61 -5.29
C ARG A 126 -25.74 14.50 -3.76
N ALA A 127 -25.80 13.29 -3.22
CA ALA A 127 -25.90 13.07 -1.78
C ALA A 127 -24.67 13.58 -1.02
N TYR A 128 -23.48 13.47 -1.63
CA TYR A 128 -22.26 14.12 -1.12
C TYR A 128 -22.27 15.62 -1.33
N ALA A 129 -22.63 16.11 -2.52
CA ALA A 129 -22.71 17.55 -2.77
C ALA A 129 -23.62 18.27 -1.74
N ALA A 130 -24.74 17.65 -1.36
CA ALA A 130 -25.65 18.20 -0.36
C ALA A 130 -25.10 18.19 1.10
N ARG A 131 -24.11 17.34 1.40
CA ARG A 131 -23.61 17.10 2.76
C ARG A 131 -22.18 17.58 2.99
N TYR A 132 -21.38 17.76 1.94
CA TYR A 132 -19.93 17.92 2.03
C TYR A 132 -19.51 19.02 3.01
N TRP A 133 -20.18 20.18 2.99
CA TRP A 133 -19.91 21.31 3.89
C TRP A 133 -20.32 21.08 5.36
N ARG A 134 -21.12 20.06 5.65
CA ARG A 134 -21.51 19.69 7.02
C ARG A 134 -20.41 18.92 7.74
N TYR A 135 -19.53 18.24 7.00
CA TYR A 135 -18.38 17.57 7.61
C TYR A 135 -17.34 18.61 8.03
N PRO A 136 -16.89 18.57 9.31
CA PRO A 136 -16.02 19.62 9.82
C PRO A 136 -14.56 19.40 9.40
N ASN A 137 -13.86 20.48 9.04
CA ASN A 137 -12.40 20.45 8.85
C ASN A 137 -11.67 20.52 10.21
N ARG A 138 -11.83 19.47 11.04
CA ARG A 138 -11.17 19.27 12.34
C ARG A 138 -10.85 17.79 12.56
N ASP A 139 -10.17 17.44 13.66
CA ASP A 139 -9.71 16.06 13.95
C ASP A 139 -8.77 15.51 12.86
N ASN A 140 -7.96 16.40 12.30
CA ASN A 140 -7.00 16.10 11.24
C ASN A 140 -5.67 15.64 11.84
N VAL A 141 -5.15 14.51 11.36
CA VAL A 141 -3.86 13.94 11.76
C VAL A 141 -2.80 14.22 10.69
N LEU A 142 -3.16 14.11 9.41
CA LEU A 142 -2.26 14.30 8.27
C LEU A 142 -2.92 15.25 7.26
N GLY A 143 -2.92 16.54 7.61
CA GLY A 143 -3.41 17.61 6.73
C GLY A 143 -4.92 17.87 6.80
N PRO A 144 -5.37 19.01 6.23
CA PRO A 144 -6.77 19.41 6.17
C PRO A 144 -7.60 18.44 5.32
N SER A 145 -8.82 18.17 5.78
CA SER A 145 -9.73 17.21 5.15
C SER A 145 -11.13 17.38 5.76
N ARG A 146 -12.18 17.03 5.01
CA ARG A 146 -13.56 17.09 5.51
C ARG A 146 -14.08 15.72 5.89
N LEU A 147 -13.88 14.72 5.04
CA LEU A 147 -14.46 13.39 5.24
C LEU A 147 -13.59 12.52 6.14
N PHE A 148 -12.29 12.80 6.20
CA PHE A 148 -11.29 11.94 6.84
C PHE A 148 -10.35 12.67 7.78
N PHE A 149 -9.61 11.92 8.60
CA PHE A 149 -8.52 12.45 9.42
C PHE A 149 -7.23 12.73 8.62
N SER A 150 -7.23 12.54 7.30
CA SER A 150 -6.02 12.61 6.46
C SER A 150 -6.33 13.06 5.03
N THR A 151 -5.54 13.98 4.47
CA THR A 151 -5.72 14.57 3.14
C THR A 151 -5.59 13.56 2.00
N TYR A 152 -4.73 12.53 2.12
CA TYR A 152 -4.62 11.52 1.05
C TYR A 152 -5.90 10.69 0.90
N LEU A 153 -6.66 10.48 1.98
CA LEU A 153 -7.95 9.77 1.92
C LEU A 153 -8.99 10.63 1.19
N GLU A 154 -8.99 11.93 1.44
CA GLU A 154 -9.77 12.91 0.69
C GLU A 154 -9.41 12.84 -0.81
N SER A 155 -8.13 12.67 -1.12
CA SER A 155 -7.61 12.56 -2.49
C SER A 155 -7.99 11.26 -3.20
N ILE A 156 -7.95 10.12 -2.51
CA ILE A 156 -8.48 8.84 -3.04
C ILE A 156 -9.98 8.98 -3.33
N TRP A 157 -10.72 9.55 -2.36
CA TRP A 157 -12.16 9.73 -2.45
C TRP A 157 -12.57 10.63 -3.62
N ILE A 158 -11.99 11.83 -3.73
CA ILE A 158 -12.31 12.78 -4.81
C ILE A 158 -11.92 12.21 -6.17
N GLY A 159 -10.85 11.41 -6.24
CA GLY A 159 -10.46 10.69 -7.45
C GLY A 159 -11.57 9.78 -7.96
N HIS A 160 -12.17 8.94 -7.10
CA HIS A 160 -13.31 8.11 -7.48
C HIS A 160 -14.58 8.93 -7.75
N TYR A 161 -14.84 9.97 -6.97
CA TYR A 161 -15.99 10.86 -7.15
C TYR A 161 -15.98 11.54 -8.54
N LEU A 162 -14.82 12.06 -8.96
CA LEU A 162 -14.64 12.66 -10.28
C LEU A 162 -14.59 11.62 -11.40
N SER A 163 -14.06 10.42 -11.14
CA SER A 163 -14.17 9.29 -12.07
C SER A 163 -15.62 9.07 -12.51
N ALA A 164 -16.53 9.00 -11.53
CA ALA A 164 -17.95 8.77 -11.78
C ALA A 164 -18.57 9.90 -12.60
N ALA A 165 -18.31 11.16 -12.23
CA ALA A 165 -18.85 12.31 -12.95
C ALA A 165 -18.34 12.38 -14.40
N VAL A 166 -17.05 12.15 -14.63
CA VAL A 166 -16.47 12.15 -15.98
C VAL A 166 -16.98 10.99 -16.83
N LEU A 167 -17.16 9.79 -16.26
CA LEU A 167 -17.75 8.65 -16.97
C LEU A 167 -19.20 8.93 -17.39
N LEU A 168 -20.01 9.49 -16.50
CA LEU A 168 -21.39 9.89 -16.83
C LEU A 168 -21.41 11.00 -17.88
N ARG A 169 -20.49 11.98 -17.81
CA ARG A 169 -20.36 13.04 -18.82
C ARG A 169 -20.00 12.46 -20.18
N ALA A 170 -19.02 11.56 -20.24
CA ALA A 170 -18.58 10.90 -21.47
C ALA A 170 -19.69 10.04 -22.11
N ALA A 171 -20.60 9.49 -21.29
CA ALA A 171 -21.76 8.74 -21.74
C ALA A 171 -22.98 9.64 -22.09
N GLY A 172 -22.90 10.96 -21.89
CA GLY A 172 -24.03 11.87 -22.08
C GLY A 172 -25.15 11.73 -21.02
N MET A 173 -24.83 11.18 -19.84
CA MET A 173 -25.77 10.86 -18.77
C MET A 173 -25.59 11.72 -17.51
N LEU A 174 -24.69 12.72 -17.55
CA LEU A 174 -24.49 13.66 -16.44
C LEU A 174 -25.36 14.90 -16.64
N ASP A 175 -26.30 15.13 -15.73
CA ASP A 175 -27.16 16.30 -15.76
C ASP A 175 -26.53 17.55 -15.11
N ASP A 176 -27.12 18.71 -15.36
CA ASP A 176 -26.62 20.01 -14.91
C ASP A 176 -26.61 20.16 -13.38
N ASP A 177 -27.60 19.62 -12.68
CA ASP A 177 -27.70 19.72 -11.22
C ASP A 177 -26.57 18.93 -10.56
N THR A 178 -26.33 17.71 -11.04
CA THR A 178 -25.21 16.87 -10.61
C THR A 178 -23.88 17.56 -10.93
N THR A 179 -23.76 18.14 -12.14
CA THR A 179 -22.55 18.86 -12.56
C THR A 179 -22.22 20.03 -11.63
N ARG A 180 -23.21 20.85 -11.26
CA ARG A 180 -23.01 21.97 -10.32
C ARG A 180 -22.57 21.48 -8.94
N GLY A 181 -23.22 20.44 -8.41
CA GLY A 181 -22.85 19.87 -7.11
C GLY A 181 -21.44 19.28 -7.09
N VAL A 182 -21.07 18.52 -8.13
CA VAL A 182 -19.72 17.96 -8.28
C VAL A 182 -18.67 19.07 -8.35
N THR A 183 -18.95 20.13 -9.10
CA THR A 183 -18.05 21.28 -9.27
C THR A 183 -17.77 21.98 -7.95
N GLN A 184 -18.79 22.24 -7.14
CA GLN A 184 -18.60 22.87 -5.82
C GLN A 184 -17.74 22.01 -4.89
N VAL A 185 -17.95 20.68 -4.91
CA VAL A 185 -17.18 19.75 -4.07
C VAL A 185 -15.72 19.70 -4.53
N ALA A 186 -15.50 19.63 -5.84
CA ALA A 186 -14.17 19.59 -6.44
C ALA A 186 -13.35 20.86 -6.14
N ASP A 187 -13.99 22.03 -6.17
CA ASP A 187 -13.36 23.32 -5.84
C ASP A 187 -12.86 23.35 -4.38
N GLU A 188 -13.73 22.99 -3.43
CA GLU A 188 -13.32 22.93 -2.02
C GLU A 188 -12.25 21.85 -1.78
N ALA A 189 -12.36 20.68 -2.43
CA ALA A 189 -11.34 19.64 -2.35
C ALA A 189 -9.99 20.11 -2.92
N ALA A 190 -9.99 20.96 -3.97
CA ALA A 190 -8.79 21.55 -4.54
C ALA A 190 -8.05 22.40 -3.50
N ASN A 191 -8.78 23.24 -2.77
CA ASN A 191 -8.21 24.07 -1.70
C ASN A 191 -7.64 23.22 -0.56
N LEU A 192 -8.41 22.25 -0.07
CA LEU A 192 -7.97 21.36 1.02
C LEU A 192 -6.69 20.59 0.64
N ILE A 193 -6.68 19.95 -0.53
CA ILE A 193 -5.55 19.12 -0.95
C ILE A 193 -4.35 20.01 -1.34
N GLY A 194 -4.59 21.13 -2.00
CA GLY A 194 -3.56 22.08 -2.43
C GLY A 194 -2.83 22.77 -1.29
N ASP A 195 -3.50 23.01 -0.16
CA ASP A 195 -2.91 23.61 1.05
C ASP A 195 -1.97 22.65 1.81
N PHE A 196 -1.84 21.39 1.37
CA PHE A 196 -1.08 20.36 2.08
C PHE A 196 -0.16 19.54 1.18
N ASP A 197 0.86 20.21 0.65
CA ASP A 197 2.00 19.53 0.02
C ASP A 197 2.89 18.86 1.09
N GLU A 198 2.85 17.52 1.15
CA GLU A 198 3.66 16.71 2.07
C GLU A 198 5.12 16.50 1.57
N GLY A 199 5.47 17.06 0.42
CA GLY A 199 6.75 16.79 -0.23
C GLY A 199 6.82 15.36 -0.78
N PHE A 200 8.01 14.77 -0.75
CA PHE A 200 8.18 13.38 -1.19
C PHE A 200 7.62 12.40 -0.15
N SER A 201 6.46 11.83 -0.45
CA SER A 201 5.82 10.76 0.32
C SER A 201 4.86 9.96 -0.57
N ASN A 202 4.58 8.71 -0.19
CA ASN A 202 3.54 7.90 -0.82
C ASN A 202 2.13 8.51 -0.74
N ARG A 203 1.90 9.44 0.20
CA ARG A 203 0.63 10.17 0.33
C ARG A 203 0.53 11.30 -0.67
N GLN A 204 1.64 12.00 -0.92
CA GLN A 204 1.68 13.08 -1.91
C GLN A 204 1.39 12.57 -3.33
N THR A 205 1.72 11.32 -3.66
CA THR A 205 1.32 10.75 -4.96
C THR A 205 -0.20 10.69 -5.12
N TRP A 206 -0.95 10.42 -4.04
CA TRP A 206 -2.42 10.48 -4.05
C TRP A 206 -2.94 11.91 -4.09
N ASN A 207 -2.36 12.83 -3.31
CA ASN A 207 -2.72 14.25 -3.38
C ASN A 207 -2.58 14.78 -4.81
N ASN A 208 -1.46 14.49 -5.47
CA ASN A 208 -1.24 14.87 -6.86
C ASN A 208 -2.21 14.20 -7.83
N ALA A 209 -2.55 12.92 -7.64
CA ALA A 209 -3.53 12.24 -8.47
C ALA A 209 -4.94 12.86 -8.33
N GLY A 210 -5.33 13.23 -7.11
CA GLY A 210 -6.57 13.95 -6.83
C GLY A 210 -6.59 15.34 -7.47
N LEU A 211 -5.51 16.12 -7.29
CA LEU A 211 -5.37 17.44 -7.90
C LEU A 211 -5.34 17.38 -9.44
N ALA A 212 -4.71 16.36 -10.04
CA ALA A 212 -4.73 16.16 -11.49
C ALA A 212 -6.15 15.84 -12.01
N ALA A 213 -6.93 15.06 -11.26
CA ALA A 213 -8.34 14.81 -11.58
C ALA A 213 -9.18 16.09 -11.52
N ILE A 214 -9.00 16.90 -10.47
CA ILE A 214 -9.65 18.20 -10.29
C ILE A 214 -9.25 19.16 -11.41
N ALA A 215 -7.96 19.27 -11.72
CA ALA A 215 -7.45 20.11 -12.79
C ALA A 215 -8.09 19.76 -14.14
N THR A 216 -8.22 18.46 -14.43
CA THR A 216 -8.90 17.99 -15.65
C THR A 216 -10.39 18.34 -15.64
N TRP A 217 -11.07 18.30 -14.49
CA TRP A 217 -12.48 18.65 -14.38
C TRP A 217 -12.75 20.12 -14.68
N PHE A 218 -11.87 21.01 -14.21
CA PHE A 218 -11.95 22.46 -14.39
C PHE A 218 -11.25 22.97 -15.66
N GLU A 219 -10.53 22.11 -16.38
CA GLU A 219 -9.62 22.51 -17.46
C GLU A 219 -8.58 23.55 -16.97
N ASP A 220 -8.11 23.39 -15.72
CA ASP A 220 -7.13 24.27 -15.08
C ASP A 220 -5.69 23.80 -15.37
N GLU A 221 -5.07 24.42 -16.37
CA GLU A 221 -3.70 24.12 -16.80
C GLU A 221 -2.65 24.40 -15.71
N ASP A 222 -2.87 25.42 -14.88
CA ASP A 222 -1.90 25.80 -13.84
C ASP A 222 -1.91 24.79 -12.70
N LEU A 223 -3.10 24.33 -12.29
CA LEU A 223 -3.22 23.26 -11.31
C LEU A 223 -2.67 21.94 -11.87
N ALA A 224 -2.95 21.62 -13.13
CA ALA A 224 -2.43 20.42 -13.78
C ALA A 224 -0.89 20.42 -13.78
N ARG A 225 -0.27 21.52 -14.24
CA ARG A 225 1.19 21.68 -14.27
C ARG A 225 1.81 21.51 -12.88
N ARG A 226 1.21 22.09 -11.84
CA ARG A 226 1.69 21.92 -10.45
C ARG A 226 1.59 20.47 -9.97
N ALA A 227 0.44 19.81 -10.17
CA ALA A 227 0.21 18.45 -9.67
C ALA A 227 1.00 17.37 -10.43
N ILE A 228 1.25 17.58 -11.73
CA ILE A 228 1.88 16.59 -12.60
C ILE A 228 3.40 16.83 -12.68
N GLU A 229 3.80 18.04 -13.03
CA GLU A 229 5.18 18.40 -13.40
C GLU A 229 5.90 19.22 -12.31
N GLY A 230 5.18 19.61 -11.25
CA GLY A 230 5.77 20.33 -10.12
C GLY A 230 6.90 19.56 -9.44
N PRO A 231 7.69 20.23 -8.58
CA PRO A 231 8.86 19.64 -7.91
C PRO A 231 8.53 18.46 -6.98
N THR A 232 7.26 18.35 -6.59
CA THR A 232 6.66 17.29 -5.79
C THR A 232 5.52 16.62 -6.56
N GLY A 233 5.42 16.80 -7.89
CA GLY A 233 4.35 16.29 -8.75
C GLY A 233 4.46 14.80 -9.08
N LEU A 234 3.52 14.29 -9.88
CA LEU A 234 3.48 12.89 -10.32
C LEU A 234 4.77 12.45 -11.03
N LEU A 235 5.29 13.26 -11.95
CA LEU A 235 6.48 12.90 -12.73
C LEU A 235 7.72 12.82 -11.86
N GLU A 236 7.90 13.76 -10.94
CA GLU A 236 9.02 13.76 -10.01
C GLU A 236 8.98 12.54 -9.07
N HIS A 237 7.78 12.12 -8.63
CA HIS A 237 7.62 10.89 -7.87
C HIS A 237 7.94 9.63 -8.68
N LEU A 238 7.56 9.58 -9.97
CA LEU A 238 7.96 8.49 -10.87
C LEU A 238 9.48 8.45 -11.06
N LEU A 239 10.10 9.59 -11.34
CA LEU A 239 11.51 9.69 -11.70
C LEU A 239 12.45 9.50 -10.51
N ARG A 240 12.10 10.03 -9.33
CA ARG A 240 12.96 10.03 -8.14
C ARG A 240 12.49 9.11 -7.03
N GLY A 241 11.17 8.98 -6.84
CA GLY A 241 10.59 8.15 -5.77
C GLY A 241 10.80 6.65 -6.01
N PHE A 242 10.53 6.18 -7.23
CA PHE A 242 10.80 4.78 -7.63
C PHE A 242 12.27 4.54 -8.03
N GLY A 243 13.04 5.61 -8.26
CA GLY A 243 14.47 5.50 -8.60
C GLY A 243 14.73 4.78 -9.93
N ARG A 244 15.97 4.31 -10.11
CA ARG A 244 16.38 3.75 -11.41
C ARG A 244 15.90 2.32 -11.64
N ASP A 245 15.90 1.52 -10.58
CA ASP A 245 15.48 0.11 -10.62
C ASP A 245 13.98 -0.08 -10.37
N GLY A 246 13.24 1.02 -10.18
CA GLY A 246 11.80 1.00 -10.02
C GLY A 246 11.31 0.73 -8.59
N MET A 247 12.17 0.46 -7.61
CA MET A 247 11.71 0.28 -6.22
C MET A 247 11.43 1.61 -5.52
N TRP A 248 10.19 1.78 -5.05
CA TRP A 248 9.81 2.86 -4.15
C TRP A 248 10.72 2.94 -2.91
N TYR A 249 11.22 4.14 -2.61
CA TYR A 249 12.21 4.33 -1.55
C TYR A 249 11.71 3.97 -0.13
N GLU A 250 10.40 4.05 0.12
CA GLU A 250 9.80 3.74 1.44
C GLU A 250 9.58 2.24 1.67
N GLY A 251 9.83 1.38 0.67
CA GLY A 251 9.70 -0.09 0.77
C GLY A 251 8.48 -0.68 0.05
N GLU A 252 8.38 -2.00 0.07
CA GLU A 252 7.42 -2.81 -0.71
C GLU A 252 5.95 -2.51 -0.38
N ASN A 253 5.62 -2.36 0.90
CA ASN A 253 4.25 -2.09 1.33
C ASN A 253 3.72 -0.76 0.78
N TYR A 254 4.57 0.26 0.71
CA TYR A 254 4.22 1.56 0.15
C TYR A 254 4.42 1.64 -1.37
N HIS A 255 5.20 0.73 -1.95
CA HIS A 255 5.41 0.68 -3.40
C HIS A 255 4.09 0.58 -4.16
N LEU A 256 3.29 -0.46 -3.88
CA LEU A 256 2.07 -0.72 -4.63
C LEU A 256 0.99 0.33 -4.35
N PHE A 257 1.01 0.92 -3.15
CA PHE A 257 0.16 2.04 -2.79
C PHE A 257 0.50 3.31 -3.60
N ALA A 258 1.77 3.69 -3.67
CA ALA A 258 2.22 4.84 -4.45
C ALA A 258 2.04 4.61 -5.96
N LEU A 259 2.28 3.39 -6.44
CA LEU A 259 2.14 3.01 -7.84
C LEU A 259 0.68 3.07 -8.30
N ARG A 260 -0.28 2.69 -7.43
CA ARG A 260 -1.71 2.85 -7.73
C ARG A 260 -2.06 4.32 -7.95
N ALA A 261 -1.64 5.20 -7.04
CA ALA A 261 -1.85 6.64 -7.18
C ALA A 261 -1.24 7.19 -8.47
N LEU A 262 -0.02 6.75 -8.80
CA LEU A 262 0.66 7.17 -10.02
C LEU A 262 -0.11 6.71 -11.27
N LEU A 263 -0.53 5.44 -11.33
CA LEU A 263 -1.26 4.91 -12.49
C LEU A 263 -2.62 5.57 -12.67
N THR A 264 -3.36 5.84 -11.59
CA THR A 264 -4.63 6.56 -11.67
C THR A 264 -4.42 8.03 -12.06
N GLY A 265 -3.40 8.69 -11.51
CA GLY A 265 -3.00 10.05 -11.86
C GLY A 265 -2.51 10.19 -13.31
N ALA A 266 -1.77 9.22 -13.83
CA ALA A 266 -1.23 9.22 -15.19
C ALA A 266 -2.33 9.25 -16.26
N VAL A 267 -3.49 8.64 -15.98
CA VAL A 267 -4.65 8.73 -16.89
C VAL A 267 -5.18 10.15 -16.96
N TRP A 268 -5.20 10.90 -15.86
CA TRP A 268 -5.58 12.31 -15.85
C TRP A 268 -4.52 13.19 -16.50
N ALA A 269 -3.25 12.92 -16.23
CA ALA A 269 -2.13 13.64 -16.83
C ALA A 269 -2.18 13.62 -18.38
N ARG A 270 -2.59 12.49 -18.97
CA ARG A 270 -2.77 12.39 -20.42
C ARG A 270 -3.81 13.38 -20.98
N HIS A 271 -4.88 13.68 -20.24
CA HIS A 271 -5.86 14.70 -20.66
C HIS A 271 -5.33 16.12 -20.48
N ALA A 272 -4.39 16.33 -19.56
CA ALA A 272 -3.65 17.57 -19.43
C ALA A 272 -2.44 17.66 -20.40
N GLY A 273 -2.33 16.76 -21.37
CA GLY A 273 -1.29 16.77 -22.40
C GLY A 273 0.01 16.03 -22.08
N VAL A 274 0.11 15.36 -20.92
CA VAL A 274 1.31 14.61 -20.49
C VAL A 274 1.06 13.10 -20.54
N ASP A 275 1.66 12.41 -21.52
CA ASP A 275 1.45 10.97 -21.71
C ASP A 275 2.62 10.14 -21.15
N VAL A 276 2.49 9.78 -19.87
CA VAL A 276 3.44 8.91 -19.13
C VAL A 276 3.69 7.56 -19.81
N PHE A 277 2.70 7.05 -20.56
CA PHE A 277 2.78 5.74 -21.19
C PHE A 277 3.46 5.79 -22.57
N ALA A 278 3.32 6.89 -23.30
CA ALA A 278 3.93 7.08 -24.62
C ALA A 278 5.39 7.56 -24.55
N GLU A 279 5.69 8.46 -23.62
CA GLU A 279 7.03 9.05 -23.50
C GLU A 279 8.07 8.02 -23.05
N ARG A 280 9.17 7.88 -23.81
CA ARG A 280 10.13 6.78 -23.62
C ARG A 280 10.76 6.74 -22.23
N GLN A 281 11.19 7.90 -21.72
CA GLN A 281 11.83 7.96 -20.41
C GLN A 281 10.85 7.57 -19.28
N LEU A 282 9.63 8.11 -19.34
CA LEU A 282 8.59 7.88 -18.32
C LEU A 282 8.09 6.44 -18.35
N SER A 283 7.75 5.92 -19.53
CA SER A 283 7.31 4.53 -19.70
C SER A 283 8.38 3.50 -19.29
N THR A 284 9.67 3.75 -19.55
CA THR A 284 10.76 2.89 -19.04
C THR A 284 10.82 2.89 -17.51
N ARG A 285 10.60 4.05 -16.87
CA ARG A 285 10.56 4.15 -15.40
C ARG A 285 9.35 3.46 -14.82
N LEU A 286 8.19 3.60 -15.45
CA LEU A 286 6.97 2.92 -15.05
C LEU A 286 7.09 1.40 -15.20
N GLN A 287 7.69 0.92 -16.30
CA GLN A 287 7.97 -0.50 -16.49
C GLN A 287 8.89 -1.05 -15.40
N ALA A 288 9.95 -0.31 -15.04
CA ALA A 288 10.81 -0.69 -13.92
C ALA A 288 10.02 -0.76 -12.61
N ALA A 289 9.15 0.23 -12.33
CA ALA A 289 8.30 0.23 -11.15
C ALA A 289 7.39 -1.00 -11.09
N LEU A 290 6.71 -1.35 -12.19
CA LEU A 290 5.86 -2.54 -12.26
C LEU A 290 6.63 -3.86 -12.03
N LEU A 291 7.89 -3.94 -12.50
CA LEU A 291 8.72 -5.14 -12.40
C LEU A 291 9.44 -5.31 -11.05
N ALA A 292 9.58 -4.24 -10.28
CA ALA A 292 10.39 -4.27 -9.07
C ALA A 292 9.79 -5.14 -7.94
N PRO A 293 8.47 -5.13 -7.65
CA PRO A 293 7.88 -6.07 -6.69
C PRO A 293 8.00 -7.54 -7.11
N PRO A 294 7.72 -7.96 -8.37
CA PRO A 294 8.00 -9.31 -8.84
C PRO A 294 9.45 -9.77 -8.59
N LEU A 295 10.43 -8.90 -8.87
CA LEU A 295 11.86 -9.19 -8.67
C LEU A 295 12.23 -9.44 -7.21
N THR A 296 11.52 -8.82 -6.29
CA THR A 296 11.81 -8.87 -4.85
C THR A 296 10.95 -9.84 -4.07
N ALA A 297 9.85 -10.32 -4.66
CA ALA A 297 8.87 -11.24 -4.09
C ALA A 297 9.51 -12.51 -3.52
N LEU A 298 8.96 -12.98 -2.40
CA LEU A 298 9.31 -14.28 -1.87
C LEU A 298 8.76 -15.40 -2.78
N PRO A 299 9.33 -16.63 -2.71
CA PRO A 299 8.89 -17.76 -3.53
C PRO A 299 7.41 -18.14 -3.37
N ASP A 300 6.78 -17.77 -2.26
CA ASP A 300 5.36 -17.96 -1.97
C ASP A 300 4.45 -16.82 -2.47
N PHE A 301 5.00 -15.90 -3.28
CA PHE A 301 4.32 -14.73 -3.82
C PHE A 301 3.89 -13.71 -2.76
N THR A 302 4.48 -13.71 -1.56
CA THR A 302 4.35 -12.57 -0.64
C THR A 302 5.48 -11.57 -0.87
N PHE A 303 5.31 -10.31 -0.48
CA PHE A 303 6.48 -9.43 -0.35
C PHE A 303 7.17 -9.69 1.00
N PRO A 304 8.52 -9.66 1.04
CA PRO A 304 9.24 -9.64 2.32
C PRO A 304 8.90 -8.34 3.04
N ALA A 305 8.52 -8.44 4.31
CA ALA A 305 8.00 -7.32 5.10
C ALA A 305 9.11 -6.38 5.58
N ARG A 306 9.87 -5.78 4.66
CA ARG A 306 10.94 -4.83 4.97
C ARG A 306 10.36 -3.47 5.36
N LYS A 307 11.08 -2.73 6.21
CA LYS A 307 10.68 -1.39 6.65
C LYS A 307 9.27 -1.43 7.28
N ASP A 308 8.53 -0.33 7.21
CA ASP A 308 7.12 -0.34 7.57
C ASP A 308 6.29 -1.14 6.56
N ALA A 309 6.09 -2.42 6.86
CA ALA A 309 5.33 -3.35 6.04
C ALA A 309 4.52 -4.34 6.86
N ARG A 310 3.33 -4.71 6.38
CA ARG A 310 2.56 -5.81 6.96
C ARG A 310 3.23 -7.14 6.65
N PHE A 311 3.28 -8.03 7.63
CA PHE A 311 3.85 -9.37 7.46
C PHE A 311 2.92 -10.29 6.63
N GLY A 312 3.52 -11.09 5.73
CA GLY A 312 2.81 -12.17 5.04
C GLY A 312 1.75 -11.72 4.03
N VAL A 313 1.82 -10.49 3.52
CA VAL A 313 0.86 -10.00 2.54
C VAL A 313 1.17 -10.59 1.17
N SER A 314 0.20 -11.32 0.62
CA SER A 314 0.27 -11.86 -0.74
C SER A 314 0.28 -10.76 -1.79
N LEU A 315 1.08 -10.93 -2.84
CA LEU A 315 1.06 -10.12 -4.06
C LEU A 315 -0.09 -10.53 -4.99
N ALA A 316 -0.77 -11.65 -4.72
CA ALA A 316 -1.94 -12.11 -5.47
C ALA A 316 -3.26 -11.43 -5.04
N GLN A 317 -3.20 -10.41 -4.18
CA GLN A 317 -4.37 -9.60 -3.82
C GLN A 317 -4.92 -8.93 -5.09
N PRO A 318 -6.24 -8.94 -5.33
CA PRO A 318 -6.83 -8.28 -6.51
C PRO A 318 -6.43 -6.80 -6.65
N ALA A 319 -6.27 -6.10 -5.52
CA ALA A 319 -5.76 -4.73 -5.46
C ALA A 319 -4.36 -4.54 -6.07
N TYR A 320 -3.54 -5.58 -6.11
CA TYR A 320 -2.20 -5.53 -6.71
C TYR A 320 -2.20 -6.11 -8.12
N VAL A 321 -2.92 -7.22 -8.34
CA VAL A 321 -3.12 -7.82 -9.66
C VAL A 321 -3.59 -6.80 -10.68
N GLU A 322 -4.56 -5.98 -10.30
CA GLU A 322 -5.11 -4.93 -11.15
C GLU A 322 -4.06 -3.88 -11.60
N LEU A 323 -3.03 -3.61 -10.79
CA LEU A 323 -1.96 -2.67 -11.17
C LEU A 323 -1.11 -3.21 -12.31
N TRP A 324 -0.79 -4.51 -12.29
CA TRP A 324 -0.04 -5.14 -13.37
C TRP A 324 -0.89 -5.33 -14.62
N GLU A 325 -2.17 -5.67 -14.47
CA GLU A 325 -3.12 -5.75 -15.58
C GLU A 325 -3.24 -4.42 -16.34
N VAL A 326 -3.51 -3.33 -15.62
CA VAL A 326 -3.63 -1.99 -16.21
C VAL A 326 -2.28 -1.49 -16.70
N GLY A 327 -1.21 -1.69 -15.93
CA GLY A 327 0.14 -1.27 -16.30
C GLY A 327 0.65 -1.94 -17.58
N LEU A 328 0.45 -3.25 -17.72
CA LEU A 328 0.79 -4.02 -18.92
C LEU A 328 0.02 -3.51 -20.13
N ALA A 329 -1.30 -3.38 -20.01
CA ALA A 329 -2.17 -2.92 -21.08
C ALA A 329 -1.79 -1.52 -21.59
N ARG A 330 -1.51 -0.59 -20.67
CA ARG A 330 -1.19 0.80 -21.00
C ARG A 330 0.20 1.01 -21.59
N LEU A 331 1.18 0.20 -21.19
CA LEU A 331 2.50 0.20 -21.85
C LEU A 331 2.42 -0.36 -23.28
N GLY A 332 1.39 -1.16 -23.59
CA GLY A 332 1.05 -1.68 -24.92
C GLY A 332 2.07 -2.67 -25.51
N GLU A 333 1.72 -3.27 -26.64
CA GLU A 333 2.62 -4.17 -27.39
C GLU A 333 3.79 -3.44 -28.08
N ARG A 334 3.70 -2.10 -28.24
CA ARG A 334 4.68 -1.27 -28.97
C ARG A 334 6.09 -1.29 -28.37
N ARG A 335 6.28 -1.97 -27.24
CA ARG A 335 7.59 -2.40 -26.78
C ARG A 335 7.53 -3.86 -26.33
N ALA A 336 7.76 -4.75 -27.30
CA ALA A 336 8.55 -5.96 -27.13
C ALA A 336 10.01 -5.62 -26.68
N GLY A 337 10.16 -4.81 -25.63
CA GLY A 337 11.35 -4.77 -24.81
C GLY A 337 11.29 -5.91 -23.79
N SER A 338 12.43 -6.27 -23.22
CA SER A 338 12.64 -7.46 -22.37
C SER A 338 11.74 -7.59 -21.12
N GLY A 339 10.91 -6.59 -20.78
CA GLY A 339 10.09 -6.57 -19.57
C GLY A 339 8.61 -6.94 -19.76
N ALA A 340 8.00 -6.77 -20.94
CA ALA A 340 6.58 -7.12 -21.14
C ALA A 340 6.32 -8.63 -20.97
N PRO A 341 7.15 -9.53 -21.58
CA PRO A 341 7.03 -10.97 -21.31
C PRO A 341 7.18 -11.32 -19.83
N ARG A 342 7.95 -10.53 -19.06
CA ARG A 342 8.14 -10.75 -17.63
C ARG A 342 6.92 -10.37 -16.80
N LEU A 343 6.21 -9.30 -17.15
CA LEU A 343 4.95 -8.92 -16.50
C LEU A 343 3.84 -9.92 -16.83
N GLU A 344 3.78 -10.41 -18.07
CA GLU A 344 2.88 -11.49 -18.46
C GLU A 344 3.18 -12.78 -17.69
N SER A 345 4.45 -13.20 -17.63
CA SER A 345 4.89 -14.34 -16.81
C SER A 345 4.48 -14.19 -15.35
N TRP A 346 4.63 -12.99 -14.80
CA TRP A 346 4.28 -12.68 -13.42
C TRP A 346 2.76 -12.77 -13.19
N LEU A 347 1.95 -12.13 -14.01
CA LEU A 347 0.49 -12.23 -13.96
C LEU A 347 0.02 -13.68 -14.08
N ALA A 348 0.56 -14.42 -15.07
CA ALA A 348 0.25 -15.83 -15.27
C ALA A 348 0.64 -16.68 -14.05
N ALA A 349 1.75 -16.36 -13.37
CA ALA A 349 2.14 -17.02 -12.13
C ALA A 349 1.18 -16.68 -10.99
N LEU A 350 0.76 -15.42 -10.82
CA LEU A 350 -0.20 -15.02 -9.78
C LEU A 350 -1.57 -15.67 -9.96
N TYR A 351 -2.09 -15.74 -11.18
CA TYR A 351 -3.37 -16.41 -11.46
C TYR A 351 -3.32 -17.93 -11.23
N ARG A 352 -2.15 -18.55 -11.38
CA ARG A 352 -1.92 -19.97 -11.02
C ARG A 352 -1.52 -20.17 -9.56
N SER A 353 -1.16 -19.11 -8.85
CA SER A 353 -0.60 -19.19 -7.50
C SER A 353 -1.67 -19.47 -6.44
N ALA A 354 -1.16 -19.89 -5.28
CA ALA A 354 -1.90 -20.37 -4.13
C ALA A 354 -2.96 -19.39 -3.62
N VAL A 355 -3.80 -19.99 -2.79
CA VAL A 355 -4.94 -19.39 -2.14
C VAL A 355 -4.50 -18.23 -1.23
N MET A 356 -4.87 -16.98 -1.55
CA MET A 356 -4.54 -15.82 -0.70
C MET A 356 -5.64 -15.56 0.32
N LYS A 357 -5.30 -14.97 1.47
CA LYS A 357 -6.29 -14.44 2.41
C LYS A 357 -6.66 -13.02 1.98
N PRO A 358 -7.94 -12.69 1.72
CA PRO A 358 -8.32 -11.35 1.29
C PRO A 358 -7.99 -10.32 2.36
N GLU A 359 -7.40 -9.21 1.94
CA GLU A 359 -7.07 -8.08 2.81
C GLU A 359 -7.89 -6.84 2.40
N LEU A 360 -8.19 -5.99 3.38
CA LEU A 360 -8.86 -4.71 3.15
C LEU A 360 -7.82 -3.63 2.79
N PHE A 361 -8.09 -2.88 1.73
CA PHE A 361 -7.24 -1.77 1.27
C PHE A 361 -8.07 -0.51 1.11
N GLU A 362 -7.58 0.62 1.63
CA GLU A 362 -8.29 1.91 1.53
C GLU A 362 -8.50 2.36 0.08
N SER A 363 -7.61 1.95 -0.83
CA SER A 363 -7.66 2.28 -2.26
C SER A 363 -8.22 1.16 -3.16
N TYR A 364 -8.84 0.11 -2.57
CA TYR A 364 -9.45 -1.00 -3.31
C TYR A 364 -10.50 -1.70 -2.42
N LEU A 365 -11.79 -1.38 -2.64
CA LEU A 365 -12.91 -1.92 -1.88
C LEU A 365 -14.03 -2.58 -2.74
N PRO A 366 -13.76 -3.15 -3.94
CA PRO A 366 -14.82 -3.75 -4.77
C PRO A 366 -15.42 -5.02 -4.18
N ASP A 367 -14.71 -5.72 -3.29
CA ASP A 367 -15.13 -6.99 -2.71
C ASP A 367 -15.96 -6.85 -1.40
N ALA A 368 -16.09 -5.65 -0.81
CA ALA A 368 -16.85 -5.46 0.44
C ALA A 368 -18.39 -5.58 0.22
N PRO A 369 -19.20 -6.15 1.15
CA PRO A 369 -18.86 -6.56 2.52
C PRO A 369 -17.91 -7.75 2.60
N PHE A 370 -17.09 -7.78 3.64
CA PHE A 370 -16.21 -8.91 3.96
C PHE A 370 -16.82 -9.83 5.03
N GLU A 371 -18.14 -10.00 5.05
CA GLU A 371 -18.78 -10.87 6.05
C GLU A 371 -19.63 -12.01 5.47
N PRO A 372 -19.30 -13.28 5.80
CA PRO A 372 -18.07 -13.72 6.47
C PRO A 372 -16.82 -13.37 5.62
N PRO A 373 -15.60 -13.32 6.21
CA PRO A 373 -14.39 -13.11 5.43
C PRO A 373 -14.35 -14.12 4.28
N PRO A 374 -14.09 -13.71 3.03
CA PRO A 374 -14.09 -14.63 1.91
C PRO A 374 -13.09 -15.75 2.20
N ALA A 375 -13.51 -16.99 1.89
CA ALA A 375 -12.59 -18.10 1.92
C ALA A 375 -11.35 -17.72 1.10
N PRO A 376 -10.16 -18.15 1.54
CA PRO A 376 -8.98 -17.93 0.75
C PRO A 376 -9.25 -18.39 -0.71
N ARG A 377 -8.82 -17.60 -1.70
CA ARG A 377 -9.04 -17.89 -3.13
C ARG A 377 -7.88 -17.39 -3.99
N SER A 378 -7.71 -17.96 -5.17
CA SER A 378 -6.82 -17.40 -6.18
C SER A 378 -7.46 -16.14 -6.81
N PRO A 379 -6.67 -15.16 -7.27
CA PRO A 379 -7.22 -14.02 -8.00
C PRO A 379 -7.83 -14.46 -9.33
N SER A 380 -8.75 -13.67 -9.87
CA SER A 380 -9.32 -13.87 -11.21
C SER A 380 -9.45 -12.54 -11.93
N ARG A 381 -9.14 -12.53 -13.24
CA ARG A 381 -9.39 -11.40 -14.15
C ARG A 381 -10.87 -11.00 -14.16
N THR A 382 -11.76 -11.97 -14.01
CA THR A 382 -13.21 -11.78 -14.06
C THR A 382 -13.83 -11.26 -12.75
N ALA A 383 -13.01 -11.06 -11.72
CA ALA A 383 -13.44 -10.57 -10.40
C ALA A 383 -12.60 -9.35 -9.93
N LEU A 384 -12.04 -8.58 -10.88
CA LEU A 384 -11.37 -7.31 -10.61
C LEU A 384 -12.37 -6.16 -10.52
N SER A 385 -11.90 -4.91 -10.39
CA SER A 385 -12.77 -3.75 -10.23
C SER A 385 -13.20 -3.13 -11.56
N TRP A 386 -14.04 -2.10 -11.48
CA TRP A 386 -14.42 -1.23 -12.60
C TRP A 386 -13.20 -0.62 -13.32
N TRP A 387 -12.10 -0.39 -12.60
CA TRP A 387 -10.87 0.17 -13.18
C TRP A 387 -10.21 -0.81 -14.15
N ALA A 388 -10.12 -2.10 -13.78
CA ALA A 388 -9.68 -3.15 -14.69
C ALA A 388 -10.60 -3.26 -15.92
N LEU A 389 -11.92 -3.22 -15.73
CA LEU A 389 -12.87 -3.31 -16.85
C LEU A 389 -12.61 -2.24 -17.90
N LEU A 390 -12.18 -1.04 -17.51
CA LEU A 390 -11.88 0.04 -18.45
C LEU A 390 -10.50 -0.07 -19.10
N PHE A 391 -9.49 -0.61 -18.40
CA PHE A 391 -8.10 -0.39 -18.79
C PHE A 391 -7.20 -1.63 -18.89
N MET A 392 -7.67 -2.83 -18.51
CA MET A 392 -6.88 -4.05 -18.73
C MET A 392 -6.97 -4.53 -20.19
N SER A 393 -5.95 -5.28 -20.63
CA SER A 393 -5.95 -5.89 -21.96
C SER A 393 -7.13 -6.87 -22.11
N PRO A 394 -7.73 -7.02 -23.31
CA PRO A 394 -8.84 -7.95 -23.51
C PRO A 394 -8.50 -9.41 -23.21
N ALA A 395 -7.24 -9.82 -23.35
CA ALA A 395 -6.74 -11.15 -22.97
C ALA A 395 -5.27 -11.06 -22.56
N LEU A 396 -4.78 -12.07 -21.84
CA LEU A 396 -3.34 -12.30 -21.67
C LEU A 396 -2.84 -13.26 -22.74
N SER A 397 -1.55 -13.15 -23.06
CA SER A 397 -0.86 -14.15 -23.88
C SER A 397 -0.90 -15.53 -23.21
N ALA A 398 -1.39 -16.54 -23.93
CA ALA A 398 -1.36 -17.94 -23.49
C ALA A 398 0.07 -18.51 -23.47
N ASP A 399 0.99 -17.90 -24.24
CA ASP A 399 2.36 -18.35 -24.43
C ASP A 399 3.37 -17.68 -23.47
N ALA A 400 2.88 -16.96 -22.45
CA ALA A 400 3.72 -16.32 -21.46
C ALA A 400 4.62 -17.37 -20.76
N PRO A 401 5.96 -17.19 -20.76
CA PRO A 401 6.85 -18.17 -20.16
C PRO A 401 6.61 -18.29 -18.66
N ALA A 402 7.02 -19.40 -18.05
CA ALA A 402 6.92 -19.57 -16.60
C ALA A 402 7.75 -18.50 -15.87
N TRP A 403 7.17 -17.89 -14.83
CA TRP A 403 7.91 -16.95 -13.99
C TRP A 403 9.07 -17.65 -13.29
N SER A 404 10.29 -17.28 -13.67
CA SER A 404 11.53 -17.84 -13.11
C SER A 404 12.57 -16.71 -12.94
N PRO A 405 12.47 -15.91 -11.86
CA PRO A 405 13.41 -14.83 -11.62
C PRO A 405 14.76 -15.39 -11.16
N GLY A 406 15.85 -14.90 -11.77
CA GLY A 406 17.21 -15.14 -11.29
C GLY A 406 17.59 -14.27 -10.08
N SER A 407 18.83 -14.41 -9.62
CA SER A 407 19.41 -13.47 -8.66
C SER A 407 19.52 -12.08 -9.29
N VAL A 408 19.31 -11.03 -8.50
CA VAL A 408 19.30 -9.64 -8.97
C VAL A 408 19.88 -8.70 -7.92
N LEU A 409 20.59 -7.66 -8.38
CA LEU A 409 20.93 -6.48 -7.58
C LEU A 409 20.09 -5.31 -8.08
N LEU A 410 19.27 -4.75 -7.19
CA LEU A 410 18.59 -3.48 -7.37
C LEU A 410 19.50 -2.39 -6.80
N ASP A 411 20.50 -2.01 -7.58
CA ASP A 411 21.65 -1.18 -7.17
C ASP A 411 21.25 0.16 -6.55
N SER A 412 20.35 0.90 -7.21
CA SER A 412 19.86 2.19 -6.72
C SER A 412 19.03 2.09 -5.44
N HIS A 413 18.38 0.95 -5.21
CA HIS A 413 17.69 0.69 -3.94
C HIS A 413 18.65 0.13 -2.87
N GLY A 414 19.75 -0.49 -3.29
CA GLY A 414 20.68 -1.23 -2.46
C GLY A 414 20.07 -2.51 -1.90
N LEU A 415 19.43 -3.31 -2.76
CA LEU A 415 18.85 -4.60 -2.38
C LEU A 415 19.38 -5.69 -3.31
N ALA A 416 20.07 -6.67 -2.74
CA ALA A 416 20.47 -7.88 -3.45
C ALA A 416 19.56 -9.04 -3.08
N VAL A 417 19.14 -9.81 -4.08
CA VAL A 417 18.35 -11.03 -3.93
C VAL A 417 19.08 -12.16 -4.64
N LEU A 418 19.41 -13.24 -3.92
CA LEU A 418 20.01 -14.45 -4.47
C LEU A 418 18.93 -15.55 -4.52
N ARG A 419 18.78 -16.20 -5.68
CA ARG A 419 17.76 -17.24 -5.91
C ARG A 419 18.34 -18.55 -6.41
N ALA A 420 17.72 -19.65 -6.01
CA ALA A 420 17.91 -21.00 -6.56
C ALA A 420 16.66 -21.85 -6.31
N GLY A 421 15.83 -22.06 -7.34
CA GLY A 421 14.54 -22.72 -7.16
C GLY A 421 13.67 -21.97 -6.16
N ASP A 422 13.23 -22.65 -5.10
CA ASP A 422 12.42 -22.11 -4.01
C ASP A 422 13.24 -21.42 -2.90
N ARG A 423 14.57 -21.35 -3.05
CA ARG A 423 15.47 -20.70 -2.09
C ARG A 423 15.66 -19.24 -2.44
N TYR A 424 15.44 -18.40 -1.45
CA TYR A 424 15.58 -16.96 -1.50
C TYR A 424 16.42 -16.49 -0.32
N VAL A 425 17.41 -15.65 -0.59
CA VAL A 425 18.05 -14.85 0.44
C VAL A 425 18.25 -13.44 -0.07
N SER A 426 17.97 -12.45 0.77
CA SER A 426 18.21 -11.04 0.43
C SER A 426 19.18 -10.38 1.40
N LEU A 427 19.89 -9.36 0.93
CA LEU A 427 20.71 -8.46 1.75
C LEU A 427 20.30 -7.02 1.49
N GLU A 428 19.92 -6.32 2.56
CA GLU A 428 19.60 -4.90 2.51
C GLU A 428 20.86 -4.06 2.74
N CYS A 429 21.39 -3.51 1.67
CA CYS A 429 22.60 -2.71 1.65
C CYS A 429 22.35 -1.34 0.99
N GLY A 430 21.19 -0.75 1.29
CA GLY A 430 20.70 0.46 0.64
C GLY A 430 20.29 1.59 1.58
N ARG A 431 19.51 2.52 1.03
CA ARG A 431 19.11 3.77 1.70
C ARG A 431 18.12 3.56 2.83
N TYR A 432 18.19 4.41 3.87
CA TYR A 432 17.39 4.28 5.08
C TYR A 432 15.89 4.10 4.80
N GLY A 433 15.33 4.90 3.89
CA GLY A 433 13.92 4.81 3.47
C GLY A 433 12.99 5.86 4.08
N GLY A 434 13.55 6.97 4.58
CA GLY A 434 12.76 8.08 5.14
C GLY A 434 12.06 7.70 6.45
N GLY A 435 10.88 8.29 6.70
CA GLY A 435 10.12 8.08 7.95
C GLY A 435 9.54 6.68 8.14
N HIS A 436 9.58 5.86 7.08
CA HIS A 436 9.19 4.45 7.09
C HIS A 436 10.41 3.50 7.18
N GLY A 437 11.63 4.04 7.17
CA GLY A 437 12.87 3.27 7.30
C GLY A 437 13.10 2.75 8.70
N HIS A 438 13.69 1.55 8.79
CA HIS A 438 14.12 0.94 10.03
C HIS A 438 15.66 1.00 10.17
N PRO A 439 16.20 0.99 11.41
CA PRO A 439 17.65 0.94 11.66
C PRO A 439 18.18 -0.50 11.54
N ASP A 440 18.08 -1.06 10.34
CA ASP A 440 18.26 -2.49 10.06
C ASP A 440 19.24 -2.76 8.91
N ARG A 441 20.23 -1.86 8.69
CA ARG A 441 21.18 -2.03 7.60
C ARG A 441 21.89 -3.38 7.69
N LEU A 442 22.08 -4.00 6.53
CA LEU A 442 22.56 -5.36 6.36
C LEU A 442 21.60 -6.44 6.87
N HIS A 443 20.30 -6.13 7.02
CA HIS A 443 19.24 -7.12 7.27
C HIS A 443 19.29 -8.24 6.23
N LEU A 444 18.93 -9.45 6.68
CA LEU A 444 18.86 -10.65 5.87
C LEU A 444 17.49 -11.32 6.03
N THR A 445 16.77 -11.45 4.92
CA THR A 445 15.57 -12.31 4.83
C THR A 445 15.93 -13.61 4.13
N MET A 446 15.54 -14.76 4.68
CA MET A 446 15.75 -16.09 4.09
C MET A 446 14.45 -16.89 4.05
N HIS A 447 14.13 -17.41 2.88
CA HIS A 447 12.98 -18.29 2.64
C HIS A 447 13.44 -19.51 1.82
N ALA A 448 13.08 -20.71 2.26
CA ALA A 448 13.47 -21.97 1.61
C ALA A 448 12.56 -23.11 2.08
N GLY A 449 12.22 -24.05 1.19
CA GLY A 449 11.35 -25.18 1.54
C GLY A 449 9.91 -24.75 1.84
N GLY A 450 9.41 -23.70 1.20
CA GLY A 450 8.07 -23.16 1.45
C GLY A 450 7.89 -22.46 2.81
N ALA A 451 8.99 -22.12 3.51
CA ALA A 451 8.93 -21.49 4.83
C ALA A 451 9.95 -20.36 5.01
N HIS A 452 9.62 -19.42 5.90
CA HIS A 452 10.57 -18.43 6.39
C HIS A 452 11.56 -19.06 7.37
N TRP A 453 12.86 -18.93 7.07
CA TRP A 453 13.94 -19.27 7.99
C TRP A 453 14.41 -18.05 8.78
N LEU A 454 14.50 -16.90 8.09
CA LEU A 454 14.84 -15.61 8.68
C LEU A 454 13.83 -14.61 8.14
N ALA A 455 12.76 -14.39 8.91
CA ALA A 455 11.71 -13.44 8.58
C ALA A 455 12.07 -12.03 9.05
N ASP A 456 11.55 -11.02 8.37
CA ASP A 456 11.39 -9.68 8.94
C ASP A 456 9.99 -9.60 9.56
N PRO A 457 9.83 -9.16 10.82
CA PRO A 457 8.51 -9.00 11.43
C PRO A 457 7.68 -7.86 10.81
N GLY A 458 8.30 -6.96 10.02
CA GLY A 458 7.64 -5.82 9.42
C GLY A 458 7.27 -4.76 10.45
N THR A 459 6.02 -4.30 10.42
CA THR A 459 5.50 -3.26 11.30
C THR A 459 4.10 -3.59 11.80
N GLY A 460 3.89 -3.36 13.10
CA GLY A 460 2.60 -3.43 13.76
C GLY A 460 1.73 -2.19 13.56
N ALA A 461 0.71 -2.01 14.41
CA ALA A 461 -0.16 -0.84 14.34
C ALA A 461 0.55 0.44 14.78
N TYR A 462 0.35 1.54 14.03
CA TYR A 462 0.93 2.86 14.34
C TYR A 462 0.43 3.48 15.65
N THR A 463 -0.73 3.03 16.13
CA THR A 463 -1.33 3.47 17.40
C THR A 463 -0.93 2.57 18.58
N SER A 464 -0.21 1.47 18.33
CA SER A 464 0.26 0.56 19.37
C SER A 464 1.59 1.03 19.95
N ARG A 465 1.78 0.77 21.25
CA ARG A 465 3.04 1.01 21.94
C ARG A 465 4.16 0.15 21.36
N ASP A 466 3.87 -1.06 20.89
CA ASP A 466 4.92 -2.00 20.44
C ASP A 466 5.62 -1.57 19.14
N LEU A 467 5.15 -0.51 18.47
CA LEU A 467 5.79 0.07 17.30
C LEU A 467 7.28 0.39 17.54
N PHE A 468 7.67 0.80 18.76
CA PHE A 468 9.08 1.06 19.07
C PHE A 468 9.95 -0.18 18.92
N TRP A 469 9.41 -1.37 19.18
CA TRP A 469 10.14 -2.63 19.06
C TRP A 469 10.31 -3.01 17.59
N TYR A 470 9.23 -2.95 16.80
CA TYR A 470 9.25 -3.22 15.36
C TYR A 470 10.26 -2.33 14.63
N ARG A 471 10.39 -1.06 15.04
CA ARG A 471 11.34 -0.09 14.48
C ARG A 471 12.72 -0.07 15.15
N SER A 472 13.10 -1.16 15.84
CA SER A 472 14.41 -1.30 16.49
C SER A 472 15.26 -2.35 15.79
N THR A 473 16.59 -2.20 15.76
CA THR A 473 17.48 -3.21 15.17
C THR A 473 17.32 -4.59 15.84
N LEU A 474 16.87 -4.64 17.09
CA LEU A 474 16.64 -5.89 17.82
C LEU A 474 15.57 -6.77 17.17
N ALA A 475 14.58 -6.18 16.50
CA ALA A 475 13.52 -6.93 15.81
C ALA A 475 13.99 -7.58 14.49
N HIS A 476 15.16 -7.18 13.98
CA HIS A 476 15.63 -7.55 12.65
C HIS A 476 16.80 -8.53 12.69
N ASN A 477 16.99 -9.27 11.60
CA ASN A 477 18.17 -10.10 11.35
C ASN A 477 19.42 -9.25 11.02
N ALA A 478 19.55 -8.04 11.55
CA ALA A 478 20.60 -7.08 11.26
C ALA A 478 21.72 -7.12 12.34
N PRO A 479 22.98 -6.86 11.97
CA PRO A 479 24.07 -6.83 12.94
C PRO A 479 23.90 -5.70 13.97
N ARG A 480 24.13 -6.01 15.25
CA ARG A 480 24.16 -5.04 16.35
C ARG A 480 25.55 -5.00 16.98
N LEU A 481 25.99 -3.81 17.37
CA LEU A 481 27.20 -3.63 18.18
C LEU A 481 26.78 -3.15 19.56
N ASP A 482 27.40 -3.69 20.61
CA ASP A 482 27.23 -3.28 22.00
C ASP A 482 25.77 -3.19 22.48
N ARG A 483 24.92 -4.08 21.94
CA ARG A 483 23.47 -4.12 22.21
C ARG A 483 22.74 -2.81 21.86
N ALA A 484 23.35 -1.91 21.10
CA ALA A 484 22.69 -0.71 20.60
C ALA A 484 21.88 -1.02 19.33
N SER A 485 20.83 -0.22 19.09
CA SER A 485 20.27 -0.10 17.74
C SER A 485 21.28 0.64 16.85
N GLN A 486 21.26 0.32 15.57
CA GLN A 486 22.02 1.06 14.58
C GLN A 486 21.55 2.52 14.54
N PRO A 487 22.45 3.49 14.30
CA PRO A 487 22.04 4.84 13.96
C PRO A 487 21.34 4.85 12.60
N GLU A 488 20.57 5.90 12.31
CA GLU A 488 20.03 6.13 10.97
C GLU A 488 21.18 6.37 9.98
N GLY A 489 21.10 5.75 8.81
CA GLY A 489 22.12 5.88 7.79
C GLY A 489 21.95 4.91 6.63
N ASP A 490 22.65 5.21 5.54
CA ASP A 490 22.63 4.43 4.31
C ASP A 490 23.74 3.36 4.34
N ALA A 491 23.43 2.18 3.81
CA ALA A 491 24.41 1.14 3.52
C ALA A 491 24.75 1.10 2.02
N THR A 492 25.76 0.32 1.66
CA THR A 492 26.15 0.09 0.26
C THR A 492 26.38 -1.37 -0.04
N CYS A 493 25.96 -1.82 -1.22
CA CYS A 493 26.31 -3.14 -1.75
C CYS A 493 27.68 -3.02 -2.44
N ASP A 494 28.77 -3.32 -1.72
CA ASP A 494 30.14 -3.16 -2.21
C ASP A 494 30.50 -4.17 -3.32
N ALA A 495 29.79 -5.29 -3.42
CA ALA A 495 29.97 -6.28 -4.47
C ALA A 495 28.74 -7.18 -4.62
N PHE A 496 28.47 -7.59 -5.84
CA PHE A 496 27.46 -8.58 -6.20
C PHE A 496 27.95 -9.35 -7.44
N ASP A 497 27.78 -10.67 -7.43
CA ASP A 497 28.01 -11.51 -8.60
C ASP A 497 27.08 -12.72 -8.56
N SER A 498 26.65 -13.17 -9.74
CA SER A 498 25.79 -14.34 -9.92
C SER A 498 26.20 -15.05 -11.20
N ALA A 499 27.13 -16.00 -11.08
CA ALA A 499 27.74 -16.71 -12.20
C ALA A 499 27.66 -18.23 -11.98
N GLY A 500 27.01 -18.92 -12.93
CA GLY A 500 26.84 -20.38 -12.91
C GLY A 500 26.22 -20.87 -11.60
N GLU A 501 26.96 -21.74 -10.91
CA GLU A 501 26.50 -22.39 -9.67
C GLU A 501 26.52 -21.46 -8.45
N TRP A 502 27.22 -20.33 -8.52
CA TRP A 502 27.49 -19.46 -7.37
C TRP A 502 26.83 -18.10 -7.52
N ALA A 503 26.32 -17.58 -6.41
CA ALA A 503 25.93 -16.17 -6.32
C ALA A 503 26.36 -15.63 -4.96
N TRP A 504 26.83 -14.39 -4.90
CA TRP A 504 27.22 -13.77 -3.64
C TRP A 504 27.03 -12.27 -3.65
N VAL A 505 26.88 -11.72 -2.45
CA VAL A 505 26.79 -10.28 -2.22
C VAL A 505 27.59 -9.92 -0.97
N ARG A 506 28.21 -8.73 -0.98
CA ARG A 506 28.79 -8.12 0.21
C ARG A 506 28.23 -6.71 0.40
N GLY A 507 27.60 -6.48 1.54
CA GLY A 507 27.14 -5.16 1.98
C GLY A 507 28.02 -4.58 3.08
N ARG A 508 28.05 -3.25 3.18
CA ARG A 508 28.77 -2.49 4.20
C ARG A 508 27.90 -1.40 4.80
N TYR A 509 28.02 -1.21 6.10
CA TYR A 509 27.40 -0.11 6.84
C TYR A 509 28.33 0.39 7.95
N GLY A 510 28.95 1.56 7.73
CA GLY A 510 30.07 2.01 8.56
C GLY A 510 31.19 0.95 8.56
N GLU A 511 31.59 0.51 9.75
CA GLU A 511 32.60 -0.53 9.95
C GLU A 511 32.05 -1.96 9.78
N ARG A 512 30.72 -2.13 9.75
CA ARG A 512 30.07 -3.44 9.65
C ARG A 512 30.11 -3.91 8.20
N ARG A 513 30.44 -5.19 8.00
CA ARG A 513 30.36 -5.86 6.69
C ARG A 513 29.62 -7.17 6.85
N ARG A 514 28.80 -7.51 5.86
CA ARG A 514 28.13 -8.82 5.79
C ARG A 514 28.27 -9.36 4.37
N ARG A 515 28.65 -10.63 4.27
CA ARG A 515 28.72 -11.38 3.02
C ARG A 515 27.75 -12.55 3.08
N ILE A 516 27.03 -12.78 1.99
CA ILE A 516 26.18 -13.95 1.80
C ILE A 516 26.62 -14.60 0.49
N SER A 517 26.70 -15.92 0.47
CA SER A 517 26.95 -16.70 -0.73
C SER A 517 25.98 -17.86 -0.81
N ARG A 518 25.52 -18.16 -2.02
CA ARG A 518 24.67 -19.29 -2.39
C ARG A 518 25.44 -20.18 -3.36
N THR A 519 25.26 -21.49 -3.23
CA THR A 519 25.74 -22.51 -4.17
C THR A 519 24.56 -23.31 -4.69
N ASN A 520 24.59 -23.72 -5.96
CA ASN A 520 23.59 -24.57 -6.60
C ASN A 520 23.99 -26.05 -6.57
N SER A 521 24.97 -26.44 -5.75
CA SER A 521 25.45 -27.82 -5.73
C SER A 521 24.29 -28.77 -5.41
N SER A 522 23.85 -29.51 -6.44
CA SER A 522 22.96 -30.66 -6.39
C SER A 522 23.57 -31.87 -5.69
N HIS A 523 24.73 -31.69 -5.04
CA HIS A 523 25.32 -32.69 -4.19
C HIS A 523 24.45 -32.80 -2.95
N GLY A 524 23.50 -33.73 -3.01
CA GLY A 524 22.84 -34.27 -1.85
C GLY A 524 23.88 -34.49 -0.77
N TRP A 525 23.54 -34.07 0.44
CA TRP A 525 24.26 -34.48 1.63
C TRP A 525 24.14 -36.01 1.74
N ASN A 526 24.94 -36.75 0.97
CA ASN A 526 25.31 -38.12 1.28
C ASN A 526 26.29 -38.07 2.46
N GLY A 527 25.84 -37.49 3.56
CA GLY A 527 26.41 -37.72 4.87
C GLY A 527 25.96 -39.10 5.30
N SER A 528 26.62 -40.14 4.80
CA SER A 528 26.62 -41.44 5.46
C SER A 528 27.40 -41.32 6.77
N SER A 529 26.87 -40.58 7.74
CA SER A 529 27.23 -40.75 9.13
C SER A 529 26.33 -41.84 9.68
N ARG A 530 26.78 -43.10 9.59
CA ARG A 530 26.30 -44.15 10.48
C ARG A 530 26.55 -43.67 11.91
N MET A 531 25.53 -43.13 12.57
CA MET A 531 25.51 -43.08 14.03
C MET A 531 25.34 -44.52 14.51
N ALA A 532 26.43 -45.15 14.93
CA ALA A 532 26.36 -46.32 15.78
C ALA A 532 25.66 -45.90 17.11
N PRO A 533 24.64 -46.62 17.58
CA PRO A 533 24.00 -46.30 18.84
C PRO A 533 24.94 -46.66 19.99
N GLY A 534 25.51 -45.65 20.65
CA GLY A 534 26.18 -45.81 21.95
C GLY A 534 25.13 -45.94 23.07
N PRO A 535 25.37 -46.73 24.12
CA PRO A 535 24.36 -47.04 25.13
C PRO A 535 24.08 -45.83 26.03
N LEU A 536 22.80 -45.60 26.30
CA LEU A 536 22.29 -44.61 27.27
C LEU A 536 22.64 -45.04 28.70
N PRO A 537 23.20 -44.16 29.55
CA PRO A 537 23.32 -44.45 30.98
C PRO A 537 21.98 -44.19 31.67
N SER A 538 21.49 -45.22 32.34
CA SER A 538 20.35 -45.14 33.26
C SER A 538 20.72 -44.30 34.49
N ARG A 539 19.88 -43.32 34.84
CA ARG A 539 19.87 -42.73 36.19
C ARG A 539 18.46 -42.73 36.75
N SER A 540 18.33 -43.49 37.82
CA SER A 540 17.21 -43.60 38.74
C SER A 540 16.87 -42.24 39.36
N ARG A 541 15.56 -41.94 39.44
CA ARG A 541 15.02 -40.85 40.25
C ARG A 541 14.52 -41.42 41.58
N THR A 542 15.07 -40.90 42.68
CA THR A 542 14.43 -40.92 44.01
C THR A 542 13.77 -39.57 44.29
N PRO A 543 12.63 -39.51 45.00
CA PRO A 543 11.90 -38.27 45.24
C PRO A 543 12.42 -37.57 46.50
N GLY A 544 12.75 -36.28 46.37
CA GLY A 544 13.17 -35.42 47.47
C GLY A 544 12.30 -34.16 47.51
N THR A 545 11.56 -34.02 48.60
CA THR A 545 10.72 -32.89 49.00
C THR A 545 11.46 -31.55 49.00
N ARG A 546 10.83 -30.49 48.45
CA ARG A 546 11.15 -29.10 48.85
C ARG A 546 9.91 -28.24 48.94
N SER A 547 9.87 -27.59 50.10
CA SER A 547 8.94 -26.60 50.63
C SER A 547 8.97 -25.28 49.88
N THR A 548 7.80 -24.65 49.80
CA THR A 548 7.58 -23.24 49.49
C THR A 548 8.10 -22.33 50.61
N PRO A 549 8.43 -21.07 50.30
CA PRO A 549 7.81 -20.02 51.08
C PRO A 549 7.29 -18.84 50.26
N SER A 550 6.30 -18.22 50.88
CA SER A 550 5.39 -17.16 50.45
C SER A 550 5.96 -15.75 50.59
N CYS A 551 5.30 -14.84 49.86
CA CYS A 551 5.36 -13.39 49.94
C CYS A 551 5.38 -12.82 51.37
N HIS A 552 6.16 -11.76 51.58
CA HIS A 552 5.85 -10.71 52.57
C HIS A 552 6.12 -9.32 51.98
N SER A 553 5.05 -8.53 51.94
CA SER A 553 4.99 -7.08 51.79
C SER A 553 5.51 -6.36 53.03
N ARG A 554 6.17 -5.20 52.86
CA ARG A 554 6.14 -4.05 53.80
C ARG A 554 6.60 -2.80 53.06
N GLY A 555 5.80 -1.73 53.19
CA GLY A 555 6.02 -0.43 52.56
C GLY A 555 6.56 0.65 53.49
N SER A 556 6.57 1.88 52.94
CA SER A 556 6.86 3.19 53.54
C SER A 556 8.34 3.43 53.90
N CYS A 557 8.96 4.61 53.75
CA CYS A 557 8.41 5.96 53.77
C CYS A 557 9.47 7.01 53.29
N CYS A 558 8.96 8.22 52.98
CA CYS A 558 9.58 9.54 53.11
C CYS A 558 10.50 10.17 52.04
N ALA A 559 9.97 11.29 51.56
CA ALA A 559 10.52 12.40 50.80
C ALA A 559 11.78 13.07 51.39
N ARG A 560 12.54 13.76 50.52
CA ARG A 560 13.14 15.08 50.85
C ARG A 560 13.38 15.93 49.59
N ARG A 561 12.95 17.19 49.70
CA ARG A 561 13.19 18.31 48.79
C ARG A 561 14.63 18.79 48.90
N GLY A 562 15.17 19.35 47.81
CA GLY A 562 16.35 20.21 47.81
C GLY A 562 16.29 21.21 46.65
N ARG A 563 16.18 22.50 46.97
CA ARG A 563 16.14 23.65 46.07
C ARG A 563 17.54 24.28 45.96
N ALA A 564 17.70 25.06 44.89
CA ALA A 564 18.50 26.29 44.75
C ALA A 564 19.88 26.20 44.08
N GLY A 565 20.08 27.15 43.15
CA GLY A 565 21.35 27.44 42.48
C GLY A 565 21.14 28.30 41.23
N ARG A 566 20.75 29.57 41.41
CA ARG A 566 20.80 30.63 40.40
C ARG A 566 22.26 31.02 40.17
N GLU A 567 22.65 31.28 38.94
CA GLU A 567 23.54 32.42 38.64
C GLU A 567 23.29 32.98 37.23
N ARG A 568 23.22 34.31 37.17
CA ARG A 568 23.06 35.16 35.98
C ARG A 568 24.35 35.96 35.80
N ARG A 569 24.77 36.19 34.55
CA ARG A 569 25.44 37.38 33.95
C ARG A 569 25.83 36.93 32.53
N GLY A 570 25.58 37.61 31.41
CA GLY A 570 25.18 38.98 31.08
C GLY A 570 26.13 39.50 29.99
N GLY A 571 25.63 39.86 28.79
CA GLY A 571 26.40 40.69 27.82
C GLY A 571 26.17 40.46 26.32
N ARG A 572 25.31 41.30 25.71
CA ARG A 572 25.31 41.99 24.37
C ARG A 572 26.39 41.61 23.33
N SER A 573 26.24 41.69 22.00
CA SER A 573 25.19 42.14 21.06
C SER A 573 25.62 41.87 19.58
N THR A 574 24.63 41.67 18.70
CA THR A 574 24.58 41.97 17.23
C THR A 574 25.56 41.34 16.23
N SER A 575 25.07 40.48 15.32
CA SER A 575 24.76 40.84 13.92
C SER A 575 24.22 39.67 13.07
N ARG A 576 23.15 39.98 12.32
CA ARG A 576 22.44 39.25 11.25
C ARG A 576 23.07 37.97 10.63
N ALA A 577 22.33 36.86 10.72
CA ALA A 577 22.14 35.89 9.64
C ALA A 577 20.78 35.20 9.84
N ARG A 578 19.93 35.14 8.81
CA ARG A 578 18.64 34.43 8.83
C ARG A 578 18.90 32.91 8.87
N PRO A 579 18.36 32.14 9.82
CA PRO A 579 18.38 30.69 9.73
C PRO A 579 17.08 30.15 9.12
N VAL A 580 17.28 29.22 8.19
CA VAL A 580 16.30 28.28 7.63
C VAL A 580 15.57 27.56 8.77
N ALA A 581 14.25 27.46 8.67
CA ALA A 581 13.40 26.80 9.66
C ALA A 581 13.80 25.31 9.83
N PRO A 582 13.91 24.80 11.07
CA PRO A 582 14.20 23.39 11.29
C PRO A 582 12.96 22.53 11.01
N ARG A 583 13.19 21.38 10.36
CA ARG A 583 12.22 20.29 10.20
C ARG A 583 11.61 19.93 11.56
N ALA A 584 10.29 19.95 11.64
CA ALA A 584 9.56 19.53 12.84
C ALA A 584 9.75 18.03 13.07
N SER A 585 10.59 17.68 14.06
CA SER A 585 10.56 16.37 14.69
C SER A 585 9.42 16.37 15.72
N CYS A 586 8.36 15.61 15.48
CA CYS A 586 7.29 15.38 16.46
C CYS A 586 7.86 14.66 17.69
N ARG A 587 8.00 15.38 18.80
CA ARG A 587 8.18 14.81 20.14
C ARG A 587 6.81 14.74 20.80
N CYS A 588 6.24 13.55 20.91
CA CYS A 588 5.09 13.31 21.79
C CYS A 588 5.57 13.36 23.25
N SER A 589 4.95 14.24 24.04
CA SER A 589 5.12 14.28 25.50
C SER A 589 3.97 13.50 26.13
N SER A 590 4.29 12.47 26.91
CA SER A 590 3.32 11.74 27.75
C SER A 590 3.09 12.48 29.07
N PRO A 591 1.94 12.32 29.74
CA PRO A 591 1.92 12.12 31.18
C PRO A 591 2.35 10.69 31.54
#